data_AF-A0AAW9SPN4-F1
#
_entry.id   AF-A0AAW9SPN4-F1
#
_cell.length_a   1.000
_cell.length_b   1.000
_cell.length_c   1.000
_cell.angle_alpha   90.00
_cell.angle_beta   90.00
_cell.angle_gamma   90.00
#
_symmetry.space_group_name_H-M   'P 1'
#
loop_
_entity.id
_entity.type
_entity.pdbx_description
1 polymer ?
#
loop_
_entity_poly.entity_id
_entity_poly.type
_entity_poly.pdbx_seq_one_letter_code
_entity_poly.pdbx_strand_id
1 'polypeptide(L)'
;DRIAIMKDGAVEQCDRPDRIVLEPATPYVAKFIEDIEKARVVHASALAKPVNGHALTGMPIDGSRTISQLARLLVNDDRAILPVAGSDGAVMGALDRQAALDVLLGARE
;
A
#
# COMPACT_ATOMS: atom_id res chain seq x y z
N ASP A 1 11.46 -9.15 2.50
CA ASP A 1 11.54 -9.28 3.97
C ASP A 1 10.17 -9.51 4.59
N ARG A 2 10.11 -10.28 5.68
CA ARG A 2 8.90 -10.55 6.47
C ARG A 2 9.22 -10.30 7.94
N ILE A 3 8.22 -9.86 8.69
CA ILE A 3 8.29 -9.69 10.15
C ILE A 3 7.21 -10.54 10.81
N ALA A 4 7.44 -10.92 12.07
CA ALA A 4 6.48 -11.67 12.87
C ALA A 4 6.01 -10.83 14.08
N ILE A 5 4.70 -10.77 14.29
CA ILE A 5 4.08 -10.27 15.52
C ILE A 5 3.72 -11.47 16.37
N MET A 6 4.11 -11.42 17.65
CA MET A 6 3.92 -12.50 18.61
C MET A 6 3.13 -12.03 19.84
N LYS A 7 2.38 -12.97 20.43
CA LYS A 7 1.67 -12.80 21.71
C LYS A 7 1.78 -14.08 22.52
N ASP A 8 2.15 -13.98 23.80
CA ASP A 8 2.23 -15.12 24.72
C ASP A 8 3.07 -16.31 24.20
N GLY A 9 4.12 -16.03 23.42
CA GLY A 9 4.99 -17.06 22.83
C GLY A 9 4.46 -17.69 21.53
N ALA A 10 3.27 -17.33 21.07
CA ALA A 10 2.71 -17.74 19.79
C ALA A 10 2.88 -16.65 18.72
N VAL A 11 3.03 -17.07 17.46
CA VAL A 11 3.03 -16.16 16.31
C VAL A 11 1.59 -15.83 15.93
N GLU A 12 1.23 -14.56 16.01
CA GLU A 12 -0.10 -14.06 15.65
C GLU A 12 -0.18 -13.74 14.16
N GLN A 13 0.88 -13.18 13.57
CA GLN A 13 0.98 -12.93 12.13
C GLN A 13 2.45 -12.88 11.69
N CYS A 14 2.77 -13.46 10.54
CA CYS A 14 4.08 -13.36 9.91
C CYS A 14 3.92 -13.02 8.43
N ASP A 15 4.18 -11.76 8.06
CA ASP A 15 3.99 -11.27 6.70
C ASP A 15 4.91 -10.06 6.41
N ARG A 16 4.77 -9.48 5.22
CA ARG A 16 5.36 -8.18 4.89
C ARG A 16 4.76 -7.09 5.79
N PRO A 17 5.55 -6.05 6.15
CA PRO A 17 5.05 -4.94 6.94
C PRO A 17 3.81 -4.26 6.33
N ASP A 18 3.79 -4.10 5.00
CA ASP A 18 2.64 -3.53 4.29
C ASP A 18 1.35 -4.36 4.48
N ARG A 19 1.43 -5.69 4.39
CA ARG A 19 0.30 -6.59 4.62
C ARG A 19 -0.17 -6.59 6.06
N ILE A 20 0.74 -6.56 7.04
CA ILE A 20 0.37 -6.53 8.46
C ILE A 20 -0.46 -5.27 8.79
N VAL A 21 -0.09 -4.13 8.20
CA VAL A 21 -0.77 -2.84 8.45
C VAL A 21 -2.09 -2.73 7.68
N LEU A 22 -2.17 -3.30 6.47
CA LEU A 22 -3.38 -3.28 5.64
C LEU A 22 -4.41 -4.33 6.06
N GLU A 23 -3.92 -5.51 6.45
CA GLU A 23 -4.69 -6.73 6.71
C GLU A 23 -4.19 -7.39 8.01
N PRO A 24 -4.42 -6.75 9.17
CA PRO A 24 -4.06 -7.34 10.46
C PRO A 24 -4.84 -8.64 10.68
N ALA A 25 -4.12 -9.74 10.95
CA ALA A 25 -4.71 -11.08 11.00
C ALA A 25 -5.53 -11.34 12.28
N THR A 26 -5.24 -10.62 13.37
CA THR A 26 -5.95 -10.78 14.65
C THR A 26 -6.29 -9.42 15.27
N PRO A 27 -7.31 -9.33 16.16
CA PRO A 27 -7.61 -8.08 16.87
C PRO A 27 -6.42 -7.55 17.69
N TYR A 28 -5.58 -8.45 18.19
CA TYR A 28 -4.34 -8.07 18.86
C TYR A 28 -3.37 -7.39 17.89
N VAL A 29 -3.17 -7.96 16.70
CA VAL A 29 -2.32 -7.33 15.67
C VAL A 29 -2.90 -5.99 15.25
N ALA A 30 -4.22 -5.89 15.04
CA ALA A 30 -4.88 -4.64 14.68
C ALA A 30 -4.64 -3.53 15.71
N LYS A 31 -4.76 -3.86 17.00
CA LYS A 31 -4.45 -2.94 18.11
C LYS A 31 -2.97 -2.59 18.19
N PHE A 32 -2.09 -3.55 17.91
CA PHE A 32 -0.64 -3.33 17.94
C PHE A 32 -0.17 -2.33 16.87
N ILE A 33 -0.84 -2.30 15.71
CA ILE A 33 -0.47 -1.42 14.59
C ILE A 33 -1.30 -0.14 14.50
N GLU A 34 -2.19 0.11 15.46
CA GLU A 34 -3.16 1.22 15.44
C GLU A 34 -2.51 2.59 15.22
N ASP A 35 -1.41 2.88 15.94
CA ASP A 35 -0.70 4.15 15.89
C ASP A 35 0.36 4.25 14.76
N ILE A 36 0.44 3.24 13.88
CA ILE A 36 1.44 3.26 12.80
C ILE A 36 0.97 4.18 11.67
N GLU A 37 1.84 5.11 11.28
CA GLU A 37 1.66 5.92 10.08
C GLU A 37 1.72 5.06 8.81
N LYS A 38 0.55 4.53 8.40
CA LYS A 38 0.42 3.54 7.31
C LYS A 38 1.10 3.99 6.02
N ALA A 39 1.00 5.29 5.69
CA ALA A 39 1.60 5.86 4.49
C ALA A 39 3.12 5.67 4.39
N ARG A 40 3.83 5.55 5.53
CA ARG A 40 5.28 5.32 5.58
C ARG A 40 5.68 3.86 5.46
N VAL A 41 4.75 2.93 5.61
CA VAL A 41 5.00 1.48 5.59
C VAL A 41 4.44 0.84 4.32
N VAL A 42 3.26 1.31 3.88
CA VAL A 42 2.57 0.77 2.73
C VAL A 42 3.25 1.21 1.44
N HIS A 43 3.61 0.23 0.62
CA HIS A 43 4.21 0.43 -0.70
C HIS A 43 3.10 0.53 -1.76
N ALA A 44 3.33 1.28 -2.84
CA ALA A 44 2.36 1.39 -3.93
C ALA A 44 2.00 0.03 -4.56
N SER A 45 2.97 -0.87 -4.67
CA SER A 45 2.75 -2.26 -5.13
C SER A 45 1.79 -3.06 -4.24
N ALA A 46 1.69 -2.75 -2.95
CA ALA A 46 0.78 -3.45 -2.03
C ALA A 46 -0.69 -3.06 -2.26
N LEU A 47 -0.94 -1.84 -2.76
CA LEU A 47 -2.28 -1.34 -3.10
C LEU A 47 -2.65 -1.57 -4.57
N ALA A 48 -1.70 -1.95 -5.41
CA ALA A 48 -1.92 -2.18 -6.84
C ALA A 48 -2.82 -3.41 -7.08
N LYS A 49 -3.78 -3.26 -7.99
CA LYS A 49 -4.69 -4.33 -8.43
C LYS A 49 -4.40 -4.74 -9.88
N PRO A 50 -4.75 -5.97 -10.30
CA PRO A 50 -4.63 -6.39 -11.69
C PRO A 50 -5.40 -5.47 -12.64
N VAL A 51 -4.86 -5.27 -13.84
CA VAL A 51 -5.45 -4.40 -14.87
C VAL A 51 -6.57 -5.16 -15.58
N ASN A 52 -7.82 -4.93 -15.19
CA ASN A 52 -8.98 -5.57 -15.81
C ASN A 52 -9.47 -4.76 -17.03
N GLY A 53 -8.74 -4.83 -18.14
CA GLY A 53 -9.19 -4.31 -19.44
C GLY A 53 -9.27 -2.78 -19.58
N HIS A 54 -8.78 -2.02 -18.60
CA HIS A 54 -8.68 -0.57 -18.71
C HIS A 54 -7.35 -0.17 -19.36
N ALA A 55 -7.40 0.70 -20.37
CA ALA A 55 -6.20 1.31 -20.91
C ALA A 55 -5.58 2.24 -19.86
N LEU A 56 -4.39 1.87 -19.36
CA LEU A 56 -3.64 2.72 -18.45
C LEU A 56 -2.96 3.82 -19.25
N THR A 57 -3.01 5.05 -18.72
CA THR A 57 -2.45 6.23 -19.39
C THR A 57 -1.37 6.87 -18.53
N GLY A 58 -0.36 7.43 -19.22
CA GLY A 58 0.75 8.14 -18.61
C GLY A 58 1.84 7.23 -18.03
N MET A 59 2.83 7.87 -17.39
CA MET A 59 3.99 7.16 -16.83
C MET A 59 3.59 6.34 -15.61
N PRO A 60 4.13 5.11 -15.47
CA PRO A 60 3.94 4.31 -14.27
C PRO A 60 4.66 4.92 -13.07
N ILE A 61 4.05 4.76 -11.90
CA ILE A 61 4.70 5.02 -10.61
C ILE A 61 5.52 3.80 -10.19
N ASP A 62 6.62 4.05 -9.49
CA ASP A 62 7.46 2.99 -8.93
C ASP A 62 6.75 2.31 -7.76
N GLY A 63 6.44 1.01 -7.92
CA GLY A 63 5.75 0.19 -6.92
C GLY A 63 6.55 -0.08 -5.65
N SER A 64 7.86 0.18 -5.66
CA SER A 64 8.73 0.08 -4.48
C SER A 64 8.69 1.30 -3.58
N ARG A 65 8.08 2.41 -4.02
CA ARG A 65 7.93 3.61 -3.20
C ARG A 65 6.78 3.48 -2.23
N THR A 66 6.95 4.05 -1.03
CA THR A 66 5.88 4.16 -0.05
C THR A 66 4.85 5.21 -0.49
N ILE A 67 3.63 5.12 0.02
CA ILE A 67 2.58 6.10 -0.26
C ILE A 67 3.01 7.51 0.18
N SER A 68 3.69 7.65 1.32
CA SER A 68 4.25 8.93 1.78
C SER A 68 5.28 9.51 0.82
N GLN A 69 6.14 8.68 0.23
CA GLN A 69 7.10 9.11 -0.79
C GLN A 69 6.40 9.57 -2.07
N LEU A 70 5.22 9.06 -2.37
CA LEU A 70 4.41 9.43 -3.54
C LEU A 70 3.46 10.61 -3.26
N ALA A 71 3.41 11.15 -2.04
CA ALA A 71 2.42 12.16 -1.63
C ALA A 71 2.27 13.33 -2.61
N ARG A 72 3.37 13.97 -3.01
CA ARG A 72 3.34 15.09 -3.97
C ARG A 72 2.80 14.69 -5.33
N LEU A 73 3.13 13.49 -5.80
CA LEU A 73 2.59 12.98 -7.07
C LEU A 73 1.09 12.76 -6.91
N LEU A 74 0.67 12.02 -5.88
CA LEU A 74 -0.74 11.72 -5.63
C LEU A 74 -1.58 13.00 -5.53
N VAL A 75 -1.14 14.00 -4.78
CA VAL A 75 -1.90 15.25 -4.63
C VAL A 75 -2.05 16.02 -5.95
N ASN A 76 -1.03 16.04 -6.81
CA ASN A 76 -1.01 16.86 -8.02
C ASN A 76 -1.39 16.11 -9.31
N ASP A 77 -1.66 14.80 -9.24
CA ASP A 77 -2.08 14.01 -10.38
C ASP A 77 -3.61 13.96 -10.47
N ASP A 78 -4.17 14.17 -11.66
CA ASP A 78 -5.63 14.14 -11.88
C ASP A 78 -6.15 12.75 -12.30
N ARG A 79 -5.26 11.79 -12.56
CA ARG A 79 -5.66 10.44 -13.00
C ARG A 79 -6.29 9.68 -11.84
N ALA A 80 -7.48 9.13 -12.06
CA ALA A 80 -8.13 8.24 -11.09
C ALA A 80 -7.35 6.93 -10.89
N ILE A 81 -6.73 6.43 -11.96
CA ILE A 81 -6.01 5.16 -11.99
C ILE A 81 -4.58 5.39 -12.46
N LEU A 82 -3.61 4.96 -11.65
CA LEU A 82 -2.18 5.13 -11.89
C LEU A 82 -1.55 3.78 -12.24
N PRO A 83 -0.85 3.62 -13.38
CA PRO A 83 -0.07 2.42 -13.65
C PRO A 83 1.04 2.26 -12.60
N VAL A 84 1.26 1.04 -12.09
CA VAL A 84 2.31 0.73 -11.11
C VAL A 84 3.32 -0.20 -11.76
N ALA A 85 4.58 0.21 -11.78
CA ALA A 85 5.68 -0.61 -12.26
C ALA A 85 6.34 -1.41 -11.13
N GLY A 86 6.75 -2.64 -11.45
CA GLY A 86 7.66 -3.42 -10.62
C GLY A 86 9.11 -2.92 -10.74
N SER A 87 10.03 -3.59 -10.03
CA SER A 87 11.46 -3.29 -10.07
C SER A 87 12.12 -3.53 -11.44
N ASP A 88 11.48 -4.32 -12.30
CA ASP A 88 11.87 -4.60 -13.68
C ASP A 88 11.38 -3.52 -14.66
N GLY A 89 10.65 -2.51 -14.18
CA GLY A 89 10.03 -1.46 -14.99
C GLY A 89 8.76 -1.90 -15.72
N ALA A 90 8.36 -3.17 -15.62
CA ALA A 90 7.13 -3.66 -16.21
C ALA A 90 5.92 -3.25 -15.36
N VAL A 91 4.82 -2.90 -16.01
CA VAL A 91 3.57 -2.58 -15.31
C VAL A 91 3.02 -3.85 -14.65
N MET A 92 3.04 -3.90 -13.32
CA MET A 92 2.54 -5.03 -12.54
C MET A 92 1.05 -4.90 -12.20
N GLY A 93 0.50 -3.69 -12.29
CA GLY A 93 -0.88 -3.43 -11.93
C GLY A 93 -1.25 -1.96 -12.02
N ALA A 94 -2.40 -1.63 -11.46
CA ALA A 94 -2.94 -0.29 -11.41
C ALA A 94 -3.36 0.07 -9.97
N LEU A 95 -3.03 1.29 -9.56
CA LEU A 95 -3.37 1.84 -8.26
C LEU A 95 -4.55 2.79 -8.42
N ASP A 96 -5.59 2.59 -7.61
CA ASP A 96 -6.63 3.60 -7.42
C ASP A 96 -6.04 4.76 -6.61
N ARG A 97 -6.04 5.96 -7.20
CA ARG A 97 -5.47 7.16 -6.58
C ARG A 97 -6.21 7.51 -5.29
N GLN A 98 -7.53 7.33 -5.23
CA GLN A 98 -8.31 7.63 -4.03
C GLN A 98 -7.92 6.69 -2.88
N ALA A 99 -7.78 5.39 -3.17
CA ALA A 99 -7.32 4.44 -2.16
C ALA A 99 -5.93 4.79 -1.60
N ALA A 100 -5.03 5.30 -2.45
CA ALA A 100 -3.72 5.77 -2.00
C ALA A 100 -3.82 7.06 -1.15
N LEU A 101 -4.70 8.00 -1.51
CA LEU A 101 -4.95 9.21 -0.73
C LEU A 101 -5.58 8.91 0.63
N ASP A 102 -6.48 7.93 0.71
CA ASP A 102 -7.09 7.50 1.98
C ASP A 102 -6.01 6.92 2.92
N VAL A 103 -5.03 6.20 2.39
CA VAL A 103 -3.87 5.74 3.17
C VAL A 103 -2.95 6.90 3.57
N LEU A 104 -2.79 7.90 2.69
CA LEU A 104 -1.92 9.06 2.92
C LEU A 104 -2.47 10.01 4.00
N LEU A 105 -3.77 10.28 3.96
CA LEU A 105 -4.43 11.28 4.79
C LEU A 105 -5.11 10.67 6.03
N GLY A 106 -5.20 9.34 6.09
CA GLY A 106 -6.07 8.62 7.01
C GLY A 106 -7.47 8.43 6.42
N ALA A 107 -8.12 7.31 6.75
CA ALA A 107 -9.49 7.06 6.30
C ALA A 107 -10.41 8.15 6.87
N ARG A 108 -11.26 8.71 6.02
CA ARG A 108 -12.25 9.72 6.40
C ARG A 108 -13.21 9.11 7.43
N GLU A 109 -13.24 9.67 8.64
CA GLU A 109 -14.31 9.44 9.62
C GLU A 109 -15.65 10.00 9.12
#